data_AF-A0A434A0N6-F1
#
_entry.id   AF-A0A434A0N6-F1
#
_cell.length_a   1.000
_cell.length_b   1.000
_cell.length_c   1.000
_cell.angle_alpha   90.00
_cell.angle_beta   90.00
_cell.angle_gamma   90.00
#
_symmetry.space_group_name_H-M   'P 1'
#
loop_
_entity.id
_entity.type
_entity.pdbx_description
1 polymer ?
#
loop_
_entity_poly.entity_id
_entity_poly.type
_entity_poly.pdbx_seq_one_letter_code
_entity_poly.pdbx_strand_id
1 'polypeptide(L)'
;MAKKSDNPTNAFINQNFIIRVLENPKENNVKNTKLTSANKLSKYINDDEIKIKLFKKVLDEGKDKYTFLIRSRLKIDFQSK
;
A
#
# COMPACT_ATOMS: atom_id res chain seq x y z
N MET A 1 -19.51 10.41 10.51
CA MET A 1 -19.61 9.60 9.28
C MET A 1 -18.23 9.45 8.66
N ALA A 2 -17.73 8.23 8.46
CA ALA A 2 -16.49 8.02 7.70
C ALA A 2 -16.80 8.27 6.22
N LYS A 3 -16.20 9.31 5.63
CA LYS A 3 -16.34 9.64 4.20
C LYS A 3 -15.87 8.42 3.39
N LYS A 4 -16.80 7.73 2.71
CA LYS A 4 -16.43 6.71 1.73
C LYS A 4 -15.53 7.40 0.69
N SER A 5 -14.43 6.76 0.34
CA SER A 5 -13.55 7.28 -0.70
C SER A 5 -14.33 7.26 -2.01
N ASP A 6 -14.50 8.41 -2.66
CA ASP A 6 -15.07 8.53 -4.02
C ASP A 6 -14.23 7.83 -5.11
N ASN A 7 -13.14 7.16 -4.73
CA ASN A 7 -12.24 6.49 -5.64
C ASN A 7 -12.47 4.96 -5.57
N PRO A 8 -13.09 4.35 -6.60
CA PRO A 8 -13.48 2.95 -6.57
C PRO A 8 -12.27 2.01 -6.44
N THR A 9 -11.12 2.37 -7.02
CA THR A 9 -9.88 1.59 -6.92
C THR A 9 -9.37 1.53 -5.48
N ASN A 10 -9.41 2.65 -4.75
CA ASN A 10 -9.01 2.66 -3.35
C ASN A 10 -9.92 1.78 -2.49
N ALA A 11 -11.23 1.82 -2.76
CA ALA A 11 -12.20 0.99 -2.06
C ALA A 11 -11.95 -0.49 -2.32
N PHE A 12 -11.74 -0.87 -3.59
CA PHE A 12 -11.46 -2.24 -3.98
C PHE A 12 -10.16 -2.78 -3.35
N ILE A 13 -9.08 -1.99 -3.38
CA ILE A 13 -7.82 -2.37 -2.72
C ILE A 13 -8.04 -2.56 -1.22
N ASN A 14 -8.71 -1.62 -0.54
CA ASN A 14 -8.96 -1.74 0.90
C ASN A 14 -9.86 -2.92 1.27
N GLN A 15 -10.75 -3.36 0.36
CA GLN A 15 -11.60 -4.52 0.57
C GLN A 15 -10.81 -5.81 0.46
N ASN A 16 -9.98 -5.96 -0.57
CA ASN A 16 -9.29 -7.21 -0.90
C ASN A 16 -7.89 -7.33 -0.26
N PHE A 17 -7.23 -6.23 0.05
CA PHE A 17 -5.85 -6.22 0.52
C PHE A 17 -5.67 -5.46 1.84
N ILE A 18 -4.72 -5.93 2.65
CA ILE A 18 -4.15 -5.26 3.82
C ILE A 18 -2.88 -4.55 3.37
N ILE A 19 -2.78 -3.24 3.61
CA ILE A 19 -1.61 -2.45 3.24
C ILE A 19 -0.79 -2.16 4.49
N ARG A 20 0.50 -2.45 4.41
CA ARG A 20 1.49 -2.21 5.47
C ARG A 20 2.62 -1.35 4.92
N VAL A 21 3.01 -0.35 5.69
CA VAL A 21 4.13 0.55 5.34
C VAL A 21 5.25 0.34 6.34
N LEU A 22 6.45 0.12 5.83
CA LEU A 22 7.68 0.03 6.60
C LEU A 22 8.59 1.20 6.25
N GLU A 23 8.80 2.06 7.23
CA GLU A 23 9.73 3.18 7.16
C GLU A 23 11.10 2.73 7.72
N ASN A 24 12.18 3.08 7.02
CA ASN A 24 13.55 2.65 7.30
C ASN A 24 13.71 1.13 7.44
N PRO A 25 13.41 0.32 6.39
CA PRO A 25 13.47 -1.14 6.46
C PRO A 25 14.85 -1.72 6.78
N LYS A 26 15.93 -0.93 6.65
CA LYS A 26 17.29 -1.33 7.04
C LYS A 26 17.53 -1.27 8.55
N GLU A 27 16.81 -0.40 9.25
CA GLU A 27 16.97 -0.15 10.69
C GLU A 27 15.78 -0.69 11.50
N ASN A 28 14.60 -0.78 10.87
CA ASN A 28 13.41 -1.36 11.47
C ASN A 28 13.24 -2.84 11.11
N ASN A 29 13.16 -3.68 12.13
CA ASN A 29 12.66 -5.03 11.99
C ASN A 29 11.22 -5.03 11.43
N VAL A 30 10.88 -6.04 10.62
CA VAL A 30 9.60 -6.19 9.90
C VAL A 30 8.37 -6.08 10.82
N LYS A 31 8.54 -6.24 12.14
CA LYS A 31 7.49 -6.07 13.16
C LYS A 31 6.96 -4.63 13.30
N ASN A 32 7.70 -3.60 12.87
CA ASN A 32 7.30 -2.19 12.97
C ASN A 32 6.56 -1.65 11.72
N THR A 33 5.90 -2.52 10.95
CA THR A 33 5.05 -2.06 9.85
C THR A 33 3.81 -1.34 10.38
N LYS A 34 3.52 -0.16 9.85
CA LYS A 34 2.27 0.57 10.12
C LYS A 34 1.18 0.11 9.18
N LEU A 35 0.01 -0.22 9.72
CA LEU A 35 -1.17 -0.52 8.90
C LEU A 35 -1.72 0.78 8.29
N THR A 36 -1.98 0.78 7.00
CA THR A 36 -2.52 1.94 6.29
C THR A 36 -3.65 1.54 5.36
N SER A 37 -4.31 2.54 4.78
CA SER A 37 -5.33 2.35 3.75
C SER A 37 -4.87 2.95 2.42
N ALA A 38 -5.46 2.47 1.32
CA ALA A 38 -5.14 2.92 -0.04
C ALA A 38 -5.27 4.45 -0.19
N ASN A 39 -6.24 5.04 0.53
CA ASN A 39 -6.44 6.48 0.51
C ASN A 39 -5.36 7.24 1.28
N LYS A 40 -4.84 6.67 2.37
CA LYS A 40 -3.74 7.26 3.16
C LYS A 40 -2.37 6.96 2.56
N LEU A 41 -2.27 6.07 1.58
CA LEU A 41 -1.00 5.71 0.94
C LEU A 41 -0.33 6.88 0.23
N SER A 42 -1.11 7.83 -0.30
CA SER A 42 -0.60 9.06 -0.91
C SER A 42 0.14 9.97 0.07
N LYS A 43 -0.04 9.78 1.39
CA LYS A 43 0.78 10.50 2.39
C LYS A 43 2.22 9.99 2.45
N TYR A 44 2.44 8.75 2.03
CA TYR A 44 3.77 8.11 2.03
C TYR A 44 4.43 8.19 0.67
N ILE A 45 3.62 8.02 -0.38
CA ILE A 45 4.03 8.14 -1.77
C ILE A 45 3.59 9.52 -2.24
N ASN A 46 4.53 10.46 -2.31
CA ASN A 46 4.27 11.84 -2.76
C ASN A 46 4.09 11.93 -4.29
N ASP A 47 3.67 10.83 -4.92
CA ASP A 47 3.61 10.61 -6.36
C ASP A 47 2.41 9.68 -6.66
N ASP A 48 1.38 10.25 -7.28
CA ASP A 48 0.15 9.52 -7.62
C ASP A 48 0.36 8.51 -8.76
N GLU A 49 1.34 8.72 -9.66
CA GLU A 49 1.64 7.77 -10.72
C GLU A 49 2.21 6.47 -10.15
N ILE A 50 3.11 6.58 -9.18
CA ILE A 50 3.65 5.41 -8.47
C ILE A 50 2.52 4.65 -7.79
N LYS A 51 1.64 5.36 -7.07
CA LYS A 51 0.49 4.74 -6.39
C LYS A 51 -0.41 3.97 -7.37
N ILE A 52 -0.74 4.56 -8.51
CA ILE A 52 -1.57 3.91 -9.54
C ILE A 52 -0.87 2.67 -10.11
N LYS A 53 0.44 2.76 -10.39
CA LYS A 53 1.24 1.62 -10.88
C LYS A 53 1.24 0.45 -9.89
N LEU A 54 1.40 0.73 -8.59
CA LEU A 54 1.35 -0.29 -7.54
C LEU A 54 -0.01 -0.98 -7.51
N PHE A 55 -1.10 -0.22 -7.51
CA PHE A 55 -2.44 -0.79 -7.46
C PHE A 55 -2.74 -1.64 -8.68
N LYS A 56 -2.43 -1.15 -9.90
CA LYS A 56 -2.58 -1.95 -11.11
C LYS A 56 -1.84 -3.28 -11.00
N LYS A 57 -0.59 -3.26 -10.54
CA LYS A 57 0.23 -4.46 -10.40
C LYS A 57 -0.32 -5.46 -9.38
N VAL A 58 -0.79 -4.97 -8.24
CA VAL A 58 -1.41 -5.81 -7.19
C VAL A 58 -2.72 -6.46 -7.69
N LEU A 59 -3.49 -5.72 -8.48
CA LEU A 59 -4.76 -6.20 -9.05
C LEU A 59 -4.58 -7.19 -10.19
N ASP A 60 -3.52 -7.03 -10.98
CA ASP A 60 -3.26 -7.82 -12.18
C ASP A 60 -2.57 -9.17 -11.87
N GLU A 61 -1.60 -9.19 -10.97
CA GLU A 61 -0.74 -10.37 -10.75
C GLU A 61 -1.38 -11.47 -9.86
N GLY A 62 -2.54 -11.24 -9.23
CA GLY A 62 -3.30 -12.24 -8.44
C GLY A 62 -2.59 -12.91 -7.23
N LYS A 63 -1.41 -12.46 -6.81
CA LYS A 63 -0.63 -13.04 -5.70
C LYS A 63 -1.16 -12.65 -4.33
N ASP A 64 -0.97 -13.54 -3.35
CA ASP A 64 -1.31 -13.31 -1.94
C ASP A 64 -0.50 -12.20 -1.27
N LYS A 65 0.71 -11.92 -1.76
CA LYS A 65 1.57 -10.91 -1.17
C LYS A 65 2.41 -10.19 -2.22
N TYR A 66 2.41 -8.88 -2.12
CA TYR A 66 3.27 -7.99 -2.88
C TYR A 66 4.11 -7.13 -1.96
N THR A 67 5.33 -6.92 -2.38
CA THR A 67 6.29 -6.11 -1.67
C THR A 67 6.92 -5.14 -2.66
N PHE A 68 6.78 -3.85 -2.37
CA PHE A 68 7.32 -2.78 -3.20
C PHE A 68 8.29 -1.94 -2.39
N LEU A 69 9.53 -1.88 -2.83
CA LEU A 69 10.51 -0.92 -2.33
C LEU A 69 10.37 0.36 -3.15
N ILE A 70 9.78 1.41 -2.56
CA ILE A 70 9.55 2.68 -3.25
C ILE A 70 10.82 3.53 -3.26
N ARG A 71 11.53 3.55 -2.13
CA ARG A 71 12.82 4.23 -1.96
C ARG A 71 13.61 3.51 -0.87
N SER A 72 14.90 3.82 -0.72
CA SER A 72 15.78 3.14 0.24
C SER A 72 15.25 3.09 1.69
N ARG A 73 14.35 4.02 2.05
CA ARG A 73 13.75 4.15 3.38
C ARG A 73 12.25 3.86 3.43
N LEU A 74 11.61 3.44 2.34
CA LEU A 74 10.17 3.20 2.31
C LEU A 74 9.85 1.93 1.53
N LYS A 75 9.23 0.98 2.24
CA LYS A 75 8.73 -0.26 1.70
C LYS A 75 7.23 -0.37 1.97
N ILE A 76 6.49 -0.88 0.99
CA ILE A 76 5.04 -1.03 1.08
C ILE A 76 4.72 -2.48 0.75
N ASP A 77 4.06 -3.15 1.68
CA ASP A 77 3.59 -4.51 1.53
C ASP A 77 2.06 -4.51 1.36
N PHE A 78 1.59 -5.20 0.34
CA PHE A 78 0.18 -5.54 0.15
C PHE A 78 0.01 -7.02 0.41
N GLN A 79 -0.93 -7.38 1.26
CA GLN A 79 -1.24 -8.77 1.56
C GLN A 79 -2.72 -9.00 1.26
N SER A 80 -3.07 -10.01 0.47
CA SER A 80 -4.45 -10.40 0.26
C SER A 80 -5.09 -10.80 1.59
N LYS A 81 -6.37 -10.49 1.73
CA LYS A 81 -7.17 -10.93 2.89
C LYS A 81 -7.66 -12.35 2.75
#